data_AF-A0AAU6Q220-F1
#
_entry.id   AF-A0AAU6Q220-F1
#
_cell.length_a   1.000
_cell.length_b   1.000
_cell.length_c   1.000
_cell.angle_alpha   90.00
_cell.angle_beta   90.00
_cell.angle_gamma   90.00
#
_symmetry.space_group_name_H-M   'P 1'
#
loop_
_entity.id
_entity.type
_entity.pdbx_description
1 polymer ?
#
loop_
_entity_poly.entity_id
_entity_poly.type
_entity_poly.pdbx_seq_one_letter_code
_entity_poly.pdbx_strand_id
1 'polypeptide(L)'
;MNEALLVTPTELRQWHYCPRVVFFERCTPVRRRETVLMTYGREKHQKELQLERRRTLSRYELAAGERHYDVRLTSPELGLSGELDLLIVNGQEAYPVEFKHTHRSPDPGHKLQLCAYALLVEAELGLTCPHGYWHSSRTRQTHTVPIDTRLRRRTLQAIAEVRAFIELERYPPPTSQTVKCLECELRNFCGDTR
;
A
#
# COMPACT_ATOMS: atom_id res chain seq x y z
N MET A 1 -13.85 -25.27 5.77
CA MET A 1 -13.01 -24.80 4.65
C MET A 1 -12.21 -23.64 5.20
N ASN A 2 -10.89 -23.80 5.37
CA ASN A 2 -10.06 -22.74 5.91
C ASN A 2 -9.91 -21.69 4.81
N GLU A 3 -10.59 -20.55 4.96
CA GLU A 3 -10.44 -19.43 4.02
C GLU A 3 -8.97 -18.98 4.07
N ALA A 4 -8.32 -18.90 2.91
CA ALA A 4 -6.90 -18.55 2.87
C ALA A 4 -6.70 -17.16 3.50
N LEU A 5 -5.82 -17.04 4.48
CA LEU A 5 -5.50 -15.75 5.08
C LEU A 5 -4.83 -14.84 4.03
N LEU A 6 -5.55 -13.79 3.63
CA LEU A 6 -5.07 -12.78 2.70
C LEU A 6 -4.56 -11.54 3.46
N VAL A 7 -3.45 -11.00 2.97
CA VAL A 7 -2.86 -9.73 3.41
C VAL A 7 -3.06 -8.67 2.35
N THR A 8 -3.29 -7.44 2.77
CA THR A 8 -3.45 -6.29 1.90
C THR A 8 -2.14 -5.53 1.72
N PRO A 9 -1.92 -4.88 0.55
CA PRO A 9 -0.79 -3.97 0.36
C PRO A 9 -0.70 -2.86 1.43
N THR A 10 -1.85 -2.40 1.95
CA THR A 10 -1.89 -1.42 3.05
C THR A 10 -1.37 -2.00 4.36
N GLU A 11 -1.70 -3.25 4.69
CA GLU A 11 -1.15 -3.94 5.87
C GLU A 11 0.37 -4.09 5.77
N LEU A 12 0.95 -4.30 4.58
CA LEU A 12 2.42 -4.32 4.42
C LEU A 12 3.06 -2.96 4.73
N ARG A 13 2.44 -1.86 4.29
CA ARG A 13 2.89 -0.49 4.65
C ARG A 13 2.79 -0.27 6.15
N GLN A 14 1.68 -0.68 6.76
CA GLN A 14 1.46 -0.55 8.20
C GLN A 14 2.40 -1.44 9.02
N TRP A 15 2.68 -2.66 8.57
CA TRP A 15 3.65 -3.58 9.17
C TRP A 15 5.03 -2.93 9.23
N HIS A 16 5.46 -2.32 8.12
CA HIS A 16 6.70 -1.56 8.08
C HIS A 16 6.69 -0.35 9.01
N TYR A 17 5.54 0.31 9.17
CA TYR A 17 5.40 1.44 10.09
C TYR A 17 5.52 0.99 11.55
N CYS A 18 4.70 0.03 11.97
CA CYS A 18 4.69 -0.64 13.27
C CYS A 18 3.81 -1.91 13.24
N PRO A 19 4.35 -3.11 13.59
CA PRO A 19 3.60 -4.37 13.69
C PRO A 19 2.34 -4.31 14.56
N ARG A 20 2.34 -3.47 15.61
CA ARG A 20 1.17 -3.30 16.49
C ARG A 20 -0.02 -2.70 15.76
N VAL A 21 0.18 -1.95 14.67
CA VAL A 21 -0.94 -1.44 13.87
C VAL A 21 -1.73 -2.59 13.25
N VAL A 22 -1.02 -3.58 12.67
CA VAL A 22 -1.63 -4.78 12.10
C VAL A 22 -2.27 -5.64 13.19
N PHE A 23 -1.63 -5.77 14.36
CA PHE A 23 -2.21 -6.47 15.51
C PHE A 23 -3.58 -5.92 15.93
N PHE A 24 -3.67 -4.59 16.10
CA PHE A 24 -4.92 -3.90 16.47
C PHE A 24 -5.93 -3.83 15.32
N GLU A 25 -5.55 -4.24 14.11
CA GLU A 25 -6.46 -4.34 12.96
C GLU A 25 -7.01 -5.75 12.77
N ARG A 26 -6.19 -6.78 13.02
CA ARG A 26 -6.47 -8.17 12.67
C ARG A 26 -6.72 -9.09 13.86
N CYS A 27 -5.99 -8.93 14.95
CA CYS A 27 -6.06 -9.83 16.10
C CYS A 27 -6.91 -9.26 17.23
N THR A 28 -6.82 -7.95 17.50
CA THR A 28 -7.68 -7.28 18.48
C THR A 28 -8.22 -5.97 17.92
N PRO A 29 -9.28 -6.04 17.09
CA PRO A 29 -9.85 -4.85 16.46
C PRO A 29 -10.33 -3.84 17.50
N VAL A 30 -9.69 -2.67 17.52
CA VAL A 30 -10.11 -1.54 18.34
C VAL A 30 -10.73 -0.47 17.46
N ARG A 31 -11.66 0.30 18.03
CA ARG A 31 -12.26 1.44 17.31
C ARG A 31 -11.21 2.52 17.08
N ARG A 32 -10.71 2.61 15.84
CA ARG A 32 -9.84 3.72 15.43
C ARG A 32 -10.61 5.03 15.51
N ARG A 33 -9.99 6.05 16.11
CA ARG A 33 -10.50 7.42 16.04
C ARG A 33 -10.20 7.96 14.65
N GLU A 34 -11.24 8.18 13.86
CA GLU A 34 -11.10 8.93 12.63
C GLU A 34 -10.71 10.37 12.97
N THR A 35 -9.63 10.86 12.35
CA THR A 35 -9.15 12.23 12.53
C THR A 35 -9.56 13.10 11.34
N VAL A 36 -9.65 14.41 11.56
CA VAL A 36 -9.94 15.38 10.48
C VAL A 36 -8.94 15.24 9.32
N LEU A 37 -7.68 14.94 9.62
CA LEU A 37 -6.64 14.72 8.60
C LEU A 37 -6.89 13.47 7.76
N MET A 38 -7.40 12.39 8.35
CA MET A 38 -7.75 11.17 7.61
C MET A 38 -8.93 11.43 6.66
N THR A 39 -9.99 12.07 7.16
CA THR A 39 -11.17 12.41 6.36
C THR A 39 -10.79 13.34 5.20
N TYR A 40 -10.05 14.41 5.50
CA TYR A 40 -9.51 15.33 4.48
C TYR A 40 -8.62 14.62 3.46
N GLY A 41 -7.77 13.68 3.91
CA GLY A 41 -6.92 12.88 3.04
C GLY A 41 -7.74 12.06 2.03
N ARG A 42 -8.81 11.39 2.48
CA ARG A 42 -9.71 10.61 1.60
C ARG A 42 -10.45 11.50 0.60
N GLU A 43 -10.97 12.64 1.03
CA GLU A 43 -11.64 13.59 0.12
C GLU A 43 -10.68 14.11 -0.96
N LYS A 44 -9.45 14.45 -0.58
CA LYS A 44 -8.42 14.89 -1.55
C LYS A 44 -8.01 13.76 -2.49
N HIS A 45 -7.93 12.54 -1.99
CA HIS A 45 -7.65 11.35 -2.79
C HIS A 45 -8.70 11.16 -3.89
N GLN A 46 -9.97 11.10 -3.51
CA GLN A 46 -11.09 10.95 -4.45
C GLN A 46 -11.11 12.06 -5.49
N LYS A 47 -10.92 13.31 -5.06
CA LYS A 47 -10.84 14.45 -5.98
C LYS A 47 -9.68 14.34 -6.94
N GLU A 48 -8.51 13.88 -6.49
CA GLU A 48 -7.35 13.72 -7.37
C GLU A 48 -7.58 12.62 -8.41
N LEU A 49 -8.17 11.48 -8.04
CA LEU A 49 -8.53 10.41 -8.99
C LEU A 49 -9.54 10.89 -10.05
N GLN A 50 -10.54 11.69 -9.66
CA GLN A 50 -11.49 12.29 -10.60
C GLN A 50 -10.80 13.24 -11.59
N LEU A 51 -9.84 14.04 -11.12
CA LEU A 51 -9.07 14.93 -11.98
C LEU A 51 -8.13 14.15 -12.90
N GLU A 52 -7.54 13.07 -12.41
CA GLU A 52 -6.61 12.23 -13.18
C GLU A 52 -7.25 11.66 -14.45
N ARG A 53 -8.56 11.32 -14.40
CA ARG A 53 -9.33 10.84 -15.56
C ARG A 53 -9.31 11.80 -16.76
N ARG A 54 -9.03 13.09 -16.53
CA ARG A 54 -9.01 14.15 -17.56
C ARG A 54 -7.59 14.56 -17.98
N ARG A 55 -6.55 13.96 -17.40
CA ARG A 55 -5.15 14.33 -17.65
C ARG A 55 -4.52 13.44 -18.72
N THR A 56 -3.43 13.91 -19.31
CA THR A 56 -2.56 13.10 -20.17
C THR A 56 -1.65 12.21 -19.33
N LEU A 57 -0.98 11.24 -19.96
CA LEU A 57 -0.04 10.34 -19.29
C LEU A 57 1.37 10.95 -19.11
N SER A 58 1.57 12.23 -19.43
CA SER A 58 2.90 12.86 -19.46
C SER A 58 3.65 12.78 -18.13
N ARG A 59 2.93 12.81 -16.99
CA ARG A 59 3.50 12.67 -15.64
C ARG A 59 4.11 11.28 -15.35
N TYR A 60 3.77 10.30 -16.17
CA TYR A 60 4.29 8.94 -16.10
C TYR A 60 5.34 8.68 -17.17
N GLU A 61 5.69 9.70 -17.97
CA GLU A 61 6.64 9.56 -19.09
C GLU A 61 6.16 8.53 -20.14
N LEU A 62 4.85 8.33 -20.25
CA LEU A 62 4.23 7.40 -21.20
C LEU A 62 3.53 8.18 -22.33
N ALA A 63 3.74 7.74 -23.58
CA ALA A 63 3.08 8.30 -24.75
C ALA A 63 1.61 7.83 -24.88
N ALA A 64 1.33 6.59 -24.48
CA ALA A 64 0.01 5.96 -24.52
C ALA A 64 -0.11 4.91 -23.41
N GLY A 65 -1.34 4.48 -23.14
CA GLY A 65 -1.65 3.45 -22.15
C GLY A 65 -3.13 3.47 -21.75
N GLU A 66 -3.72 2.29 -21.60
CA GLU A 66 -5.09 2.13 -21.11
C GLU A 66 -5.12 2.30 -19.59
N ARG A 67 -6.12 3.04 -19.10
CA ARG A 67 -6.26 3.34 -17.67
C ARG A 67 -7.39 2.53 -17.07
N HIS A 68 -7.07 1.74 -16.05
CA HIS A 68 -8.03 0.99 -15.26
C HIS A 68 -7.99 1.54 -13.83
N TYR A 69 -9.12 2.02 -13.33
CA TYR A 69 -9.24 2.59 -11.99
C TYR A 69 -9.90 1.58 -11.05
N ASP A 70 -9.61 1.69 -9.75
CA ASP A 70 -10.27 0.91 -8.70
C ASP A 70 -10.17 -0.62 -8.97
N VAL A 71 -9.01 -1.06 -9.49
CA VAL A 71 -8.79 -2.44 -9.93
C VAL A 71 -8.58 -3.31 -8.71
N ARG A 72 -9.53 -4.20 -8.43
CA ARG A 72 -9.43 -5.17 -7.34
C ARG A 72 -8.88 -6.50 -7.86
N LEU A 73 -7.76 -6.93 -7.28
CA LEU A 73 -7.11 -8.21 -7.59
C LEU A 73 -6.94 -9.02 -6.32
N THR A 74 -7.00 -10.34 -6.44
CA THR A 74 -6.81 -11.26 -5.32
C THR A 74 -6.06 -12.49 -5.81
N SER A 75 -4.96 -12.80 -5.14
CA SER A 75 -4.12 -13.95 -5.44
C SER A 75 -3.96 -14.82 -4.19
N PRO A 76 -4.74 -15.92 -4.07
CA PRO A 76 -4.63 -16.84 -2.94
C PRO A 76 -3.24 -17.48 -2.83
N GLU A 77 -2.57 -17.72 -3.95
CA GLU A 77 -1.21 -18.29 -4.00
C GLU A 77 -0.18 -17.36 -3.35
N LEU A 78 -0.26 -16.05 -3.65
CA LEU A 78 0.55 -15.04 -2.98
C LEU A 78 0.07 -14.74 -1.56
N GLY A 79 -1.16 -15.11 -1.20
CA GLY A 79 -1.82 -14.68 0.03
C GLY A 79 -2.06 -13.17 0.05
N LEU A 80 -2.38 -12.57 -1.10
CA LEU A 80 -2.55 -11.14 -1.28
C LEU A 80 -3.93 -10.78 -1.82
N SER A 81 -4.48 -9.65 -1.37
CA SER A 81 -5.66 -9.02 -1.96
C SER A 81 -5.56 -7.50 -1.86
N GLY A 82 -5.87 -6.77 -2.92
CA GLY A 82 -5.73 -5.33 -2.93
C GLY A 82 -6.55 -4.65 -4.01
N GLU A 83 -6.80 -3.37 -3.78
CA GLU A 83 -7.43 -2.46 -4.73
C GLU A 83 -6.42 -1.39 -5.12
N LEU A 84 -6.13 -1.29 -6.41
CA LEU A 84 -5.23 -0.31 -7.00
C LEU A 84 -6.02 0.97 -7.31
N ASP A 85 -5.46 2.13 -6.98
CA ASP A 85 -6.06 3.41 -7.37
C ASP A 85 -6.15 3.55 -8.91
N LEU A 86 -5.05 3.23 -9.60
CA LEU A 86 -4.93 3.26 -11.04
C LEU A 86 -3.90 2.23 -11.49
N LEU A 87 -4.23 1.50 -12.55
CA LEU A 87 -3.34 0.67 -13.32
C LEU A 87 -3.26 1.22 -14.75
N ILE A 88 -2.05 1.49 -15.22
CA ILE A 88 -1.81 1.87 -16.62
C ILE A 88 -1.27 0.65 -17.35
N VAL A 89 -1.98 0.18 -18.37
CA VAL A 89 -1.56 -0.95 -19.21
C VAL A 89 -1.06 -0.44 -20.55
N ASN A 90 0.12 -0.87 -20.97
CA ASN A 90 0.72 -0.51 -22.25
C ASN A 90 1.33 -1.75 -22.91
N GLY A 91 0.56 -2.41 -23.77
CA GLY A 91 0.97 -3.67 -24.37
C GLY A 91 1.07 -4.79 -23.32
N GLN A 92 2.27 -5.35 -23.15
CA GLN A 92 2.54 -6.42 -22.17
C GLN A 92 3.03 -5.89 -20.81
N GLU A 93 3.23 -4.57 -20.69
CA GLU A 93 3.65 -3.95 -19.45
C GLU A 93 2.47 -3.28 -18.75
N ALA A 94 2.52 -3.29 -17.43
CA ALA A 94 1.55 -2.62 -16.59
C ALA A 94 2.24 -1.86 -15.46
N TYR A 95 1.73 -0.68 -15.13
CA TYR A 95 2.32 0.20 -14.14
C TYR A 95 1.28 0.56 -13.08
N PRO A 96 1.33 -0.04 -11.88
CA PRO A 96 0.47 0.36 -10.79
C PRO A 96 0.81 1.79 -10.36
N VAL A 97 -0.20 2.59 -10.07
CA VAL A 97 -0.08 3.98 -9.64
C VAL A 97 -0.76 4.15 -8.29
N GLU A 98 -0.02 4.59 -7.29
CA GLU A 98 -0.54 4.93 -5.96
C GLU A 98 -0.61 6.46 -5.80
N PHE A 99 -1.76 6.98 -5.39
CA PHE A 99 -1.92 8.41 -5.09
C PHE A 99 -1.85 8.65 -3.58
N LYS A 100 -1.11 9.69 -3.18
CA LYS A 100 -1.05 10.14 -1.78
C LYS A 100 -1.20 11.65 -1.67
N HIS A 101 -1.80 12.07 -0.56
CA HIS A 101 -1.91 13.49 -0.20
C HIS A 101 -0.88 13.85 0.87
N THR A 102 0.40 13.94 0.49
CA THR A 102 1.49 14.21 1.44
C THR A 102 2.65 14.96 0.78
N HIS A 103 3.37 15.77 1.57
CA HIS A 103 4.58 16.46 1.10
C HIS A 103 5.83 15.56 1.08
N ARG A 104 5.74 14.34 1.59
CA ARG A 104 6.86 13.40 1.69
C ARG A 104 7.01 12.57 0.41
N SER A 105 8.23 12.16 0.10
CA SER A 105 8.51 11.13 -0.91
C SER A 105 8.20 9.72 -0.38
N PRO A 106 8.07 8.70 -1.25
CA PRO A 106 7.73 7.35 -0.82
C PRO A 106 8.83 6.73 0.05
N ASP A 107 8.45 6.35 1.27
CA ASP A 107 9.30 5.57 2.19
C ASP A 107 9.32 4.07 1.81
N PRO A 108 10.13 3.22 2.49
CA PRO A 108 10.19 1.79 2.16
C PRO A 108 8.84 1.06 2.30
N GLY A 109 7.96 1.46 3.21
CA GLY A 109 6.63 0.85 3.37
C GLY A 109 5.72 1.15 2.18
N HIS A 110 5.76 2.37 1.65
CA HIS A 110 5.07 2.71 0.40
C HIS A 110 5.59 1.92 -0.79
N LYS A 111 6.90 1.65 -0.85
CA LYS A 111 7.50 0.81 -1.90
C LYS A 111 7.05 -0.66 -1.79
N LEU A 112 6.93 -1.20 -0.57
CA LEU A 112 6.39 -2.55 -0.36
C LEU A 112 4.92 -2.63 -0.81
N GLN A 113 4.09 -1.65 -0.45
CA GLN A 113 2.70 -1.57 -0.90
C GLN A 113 2.62 -1.57 -2.44
N LEU A 114 3.39 -0.69 -3.10
CA LEU A 114 3.38 -0.57 -4.55
C LEU A 114 3.89 -1.84 -5.25
N CYS A 115 4.92 -2.49 -4.69
CA CYS A 115 5.40 -3.78 -5.18
C CYS A 115 4.37 -4.89 -5.00
N ALA A 116 3.58 -4.88 -3.93
CA ALA A 116 2.52 -5.89 -3.73
C ALA A 116 1.41 -5.76 -4.78
N TYR A 117 1.08 -4.53 -5.21
CA TYR A 117 0.20 -4.32 -6.35
C TYR A 117 0.79 -4.84 -7.66
N ALA A 118 2.08 -4.60 -7.91
CA ALA A 118 2.76 -5.15 -9.08
C ALA A 118 2.73 -6.69 -9.11
N LEU A 119 2.97 -7.34 -7.97
CA LEU A 119 2.88 -8.80 -7.84
C LEU A 119 1.45 -9.32 -8.10
N LEU A 120 0.42 -8.62 -7.61
CA LEU A 120 -0.98 -8.96 -7.90
C LEU A 120 -1.30 -8.84 -9.39
N VAL A 121 -0.85 -7.77 -10.04
CA VAL A 121 -1.05 -7.57 -11.49
C VAL A 121 -0.39 -8.66 -12.30
N GLU A 122 0.86 -9.02 -11.96
CA GLU A 122 1.59 -10.09 -12.64
C GLU A 122 0.93 -11.46 -12.48
N ALA A 123 0.52 -11.79 -11.26
CA ALA A 123 -0.11 -13.08 -10.97
C ALA A 123 -1.48 -13.23 -11.63
N GLU A 124 -2.32 -12.19 -11.56
CA GLU A 124 -3.72 -12.29 -11.96
C GLU A 124 -3.98 -11.88 -13.41
N LEU A 125 -3.15 -11.00 -13.99
CA LEU A 125 -3.33 -10.48 -15.35
C LEU A 125 -2.24 -10.96 -16.33
N GLY A 126 -1.16 -11.59 -15.86
CA GLY A 126 -0.07 -12.06 -16.71
C GLY A 126 0.74 -10.96 -17.39
N LEU A 127 0.61 -9.70 -16.93
CA LEU A 127 1.34 -8.54 -17.44
C LEU A 127 2.62 -8.32 -16.64
N THR A 128 3.66 -7.73 -17.23
CA THR A 128 4.92 -7.46 -16.51
C THR A 128 4.90 -6.07 -15.87
N CYS A 129 5.35 -5.96 -14.61
CA CYS A 129 5.47 -4.69 -13.91
C CYS A 129 6.94 -4.33 -13.65
N PRO A 130 7.63 -3.61 -14.56
CA PRO A 130 9.03 -3.22 -14.35
C PRO A 130 9.20 -2.15 -13.25
N HIS A 131 8.22 -1.26 -13.13
CA HIS A 131 8.15 -0.22 -12.10
C HIS A 131 6.69 0.14 -11.82
N GLY A 132 6.45 0.81 -10.69
CA GLY A 132 5.20 1.49 -10.41
C GLY A 132 5.43 2.99 -10.24
N TYR A 133 4.34 3.75 -10.19
CA TYR A 133 4.37 5.17 -9.92
C TYR A 133 3.75 5.49 -8.57
N TRP A 134 4.37 6.39 -7.83
CA TRP A 134 3.82 6.95 -6.61
C TRP A 134 3.66 8.45 -6.79
N HIS A 135 2.44 8.96 -6.72
CA HIS A 135 2.13 10.36 -6.98
C HIS A 135 1.74 11.12 -5.73
N SER A 136 2.44 12.21 -5.44
CA SER A 136 2.00 13.18 -4.43
C SER A 136 1.11 14.24 -5.06
N SER A 137 -0.15 14.30 -4.63
CA SER A 137 -1.06 15.40 -4.99
C SER A 137 -0.69 16.74 -4.34
N ARG A 138 0.17 16.74 -3.31
CA ARG A 138 0.61 17.96 -2.59
C ARG A 138 1.80 18.63 -3.27
N THR A 139 2.81 17.87 -3.64
CA THR A 139 4.00 18.38 -4.35
C THR A 139 3.85 18.32 -5.87
N ARG A 140 2.80 17.63 -6.37
CA ARG A 140 2.58 17.33 -7.79
C ARG A 140 3.68 16.49 -8.42
N GLN A 141 4.52 15.84 -7.61
CA GLN A 141 5.61 15.00 -8.08
C GLN A 141 5.15 13.56 -8.22
N THR A 142 5.54 12.94 -9.34
CA THR A 142 5.43 11.50 -9.56
C THR A 142 6.81 10.88 -9.37
N HIS A 143 6.90 9.88 -8.51
CA HIS A 143 8.11 9.10 -8.27
C HIS A 143 7.98 7.75 -8.95
N THR A 144 8.92 7.42 -9.82
CA THR A 144 9.08 6.08 -10.38
C THR A 144 9.74 5.17 -9.35
N VAL A 145 9.12 4.04 -9.05
CA VAL A 145 9.61 3.04 -8.10
C VAL A 145 9.91 1.75 -8.86
N PRO A 146 11.20 1.40 -9.06
CA PRO A 146 11.58 0.14 -9.69
C PRO A 146 11.06 -1.06 -8.91
N ILE A 147 10.43 -2.03 -9.59
CA ILE A 147 10.02 -3.32 -9.00
C ILE A 147 11.12 -4.34 -9.26
N ASP A 148 12.29 -4.08 -8.68
CA ASP A 148 13.47 -4.93 -8.82
C ASP A 148 13.39 -6.21 -7.97
N THR A 149 14.30 -7.15 -8.22
CA THR A 149 14.39 -8.43 -7.49
C THR A 149 14.53 -8.25 -5.97
N ARG A 150 15.20 -7.18 -5.53
CA ARG A 150 15.40 -6.90 -4.10
C ARG A 150 14.08 -6.47 -3.45
N LEU A 151 13.32 -5.59 -4.08
CA LEU A 151 12.02 -5.13 -3.60
C LEU A 151 11.00 -6.26 -3.62
N ARG A 152 10.99 -7.08 -4.69
CA ARG A 152 10.15 -8.29 -4.79
C ARG A 152 10.39 -9.24 -3.63
N ARG A 153 11.65 -9.62 -3.39
CA ARG A 153 12.02 -10.52 -2.29
C ARG A 153 11.59 -9.97 -0.93
N ARG A 154 11.83 -8.67 -0.68
CA ARG A 154 11.42 -8.02 0.57
C ARG A 154 9.90 -8.00 0.74
N THR A 155 9.16 -7.80 -0.34
CA THR A 155 7.70 -7.76 -0.32
C THR A 155 7.13 -9.14 -0.02
N LEU A 156 7.61 -10.19 -0.71
CA LEU A 156 7.24 -11.58 -0.43
C LEU A 156 7.57 -12.00 1.00
N GLN A 157 8.74 -11.62 1.51
CA GLN A 157 9.11 -11.85 2.90
C GLN A 157 8.15 -11.15 3.87
N ALA A 158 7.84 -9.86 3.64
CA ALA A 158 6.91 -9.12 4.49
C ALA A 158 5.50 -9.74 4.48
N ILE A 159 5.04 -10.26 3.34
CA ILE A 159 3.76 -10.98 3.24
C ILE A 159 3.78 -12.23 4.13
N ALA A 160 4.82 -13.05 4.03
CA ALA A 160 4.97 -14.24 4.85
C ALA A 160 5.03 -13.90 6.35
N GLU A 161 5.80 -12.87 6.72
CA GLU A 161 5.90 -12.39 8.11
C GLU A 161 4.56 -11.91 8.67
N VAL A 162 3.82 -11.11 7.90
CA VAL A 162 2.51 -10.59 8.31
C VAL A 162 1.50 -11.72 8.45
N ARG A 163 1.47 -12.68 7.51
CA ARG A 163 0.58 -13.85 7.59
C ARG A 163 0.85 -14.68 8.83
N ALA A 164 2.10 -15.08 9.03
CA ALA A 164 2.49 -15.86 10.21
C ALA A 164 2.20 -15.09 11.51
N PHE A 165 2.42 -13.77 11.51
CA PHE A 165 2.11 -12.92 12.65
C PHE A 165 0.61 -12.92 13.00
N ILE A 166 -0.26 -12.77 12.00
CA ILE A 166 -1.72 -12.79 12.20
C ILE A 166 -2.16 -14.17 12.70
N GLU A 167 -1.63 -15.26 12.15
CA GLU A 167 -1.97 -16.63 12.58
C GLU A 167 -1.52 -16.93 14.01
N LEU A 168 -0.39 -16.39 14.46
CA LEU A 168 0.13 -16.58 15.81
C LEU A 168 -0.55 -15.70 16.87
N GLU A 169 -1.24 -14.64 16.45
CA GLU A 169 -1.90 -13.63 17.30
C GLU A 169 -1.04 -13.11 18.47
N ARG A 170 0.29 -13.12 18.31
CA ARG A 170 1.22 -12.75 19.37
C ARG A 170 1.38 -11.23 19.42
N TYR A 171 1.16 -10.62 20.58
CA TYR A 171 1.40 -9.18 20.74
C TYR A 171 2.85 -8.81 20.43
N PRO A 172 3.12 -7.91 19.45
CA PRO A 172 4.47 -7.62 19.02
C PRO A 172 5.18 -6.65 19.98
N PRO A 173 6.52 -6.69 20.04
CA PRO A 173 7.30 -5.73 20.81
C PRO A 173 7.04 -4.29 20.33
N PRO A 174 7.29 -3.27 21.17
CA PRO A 174 7.12 -1.89 20.76
C PRO A 174 8.09 -1.53 19.64
N THR A 175 7.69 -0.56 18.80
CA THR A 175 8.60 0.03 17.83
C THR A 175 9.75 0.75 18.54
N SER A 176 10.97 0.62 18.03
CA SER A 176 12.12 1.40 18.51
C SER A 176 12.03 2.87 18.12
N GLN A 177 11.14 3.24 17.19
CA GLN A 177 10.95 4.61 16.71
C GLN A 177 9.77 5.28 17.41
N THR A 178 9.95 5.67 18.68
CA THR A 178 8.90 6.25 19.52
C THR A 178 8.32 7.55 18.98
N VAL A 179 9.05 8.30 18.14
CA VAL A 179 8.53 9.50 17.45
C VAL A 179 7.28 9.19 16.61
N LYS A 180 7.18 7.99 16.03
CA LYS A 180 5.97 7.55 15.30
C LYS A 180 4.74 7.49 16.20
N CYS A 181 4.92 7.16 17.48
CA CYS A 181 3.82 7.04 18.43
C CYS A 181 3.12 8.38 18.69
N LEU A 182 3.77 9.52 18.43
CA LEU A 182 3.18 10.85 18.61
C LEU A 182 2.01 11.11 17.64
N GLU A 183 2.09 10.55 16.43
CA GLU A 183 1.09 10.71 15.37
C GLU A 183 0.21 9.45 15.20
N CYS A 184 0.43 8.40 16.00
CA CYS A 184 -0.27 7.12 15.85
C CYS A 184 -1.67 7.17 16.47
N GLU A 185 -2.69 6.85 15.68
CA GLU A 185 -4.10 6.83 16.11
C GLU A 185 -4.42 5.72 17.12
N LEU A 186 -3.53 4.74 17.27
CA LEU A 186 -3.67 3.62 18.20
C LEU A 186 -2.92 3.83 19.52
N ARG A 187 -2.27 4.98 19.72
CA ARG A 187 -1.44 5.27 20.91
C ARG A 187 -2.16 4.98 22.22
N ASN A 188 -3.44 5.36 22.33
CA ASN A 188 -4.23 5.17 23.55
C ASN A 188 -4.50 3.70 23.89
N PHE A 189 -4.52 2.81 22.90
CA PHE A 189 -4.71 1.37 23.09
C PHE A 189 -3.40 0.63 23.30
N CYS A 190 -2.31 1.14 22.72
CA CYS A 190 -0.99 0.50 22.72
C CYS A 190 -0.33 0.47 24.11
N GLY A 191 -0.61 1.46 24.98
CA GLY A 191 -0.08 1.53 26.34
C GLY A 191 1.42 1.85 26.47
N ASP A 192 2.20 1.77 25.39
CA ASP A 192 3.62 2.18 25.36
C ASP A 192 3.75 3.67 25.03
N THR A 193 3.80 4.50 26.09
CA THR A 193 4.05 5.94 26.00
C THR A 193 5.31 6.37 26.75
N ARG A 194 6.32 5.50 26.87
CA ARG A 194 7.64 5.93 27.34
C ARG A 194 8.41 6.67 26.26
#